data_AF-A0A9C6X0K8-F1
#
_entry.id   AF-A0A9C6X0K8-F1
#
_cell.length_a   1.000
_cell.length_b   1.000
_cell.length_c   1.000
_cell.angle_alpha   90.00
_cell.angle_beta   90.00
_cell.angle_gamma   90.00
#
_symmetry.space_group_name_H-M   'P 1'
#
loop_
_entity.id
_entity.type
_entity.pdbx_description
1 polymer ?
#
loop_
_entity_poly.entity_id
_entity_poly.type
_entity_poly.pdbx_seq_one_letter_code
_entity_poly.pdbx_strand_id
1 'polypeptide(L)'
;MRIRTLAGKFFCNLLQDTLITSPKQTTSVTKDISITSPDQPPSRKRDLRDVFKENIITENILSKYESTGILTEYDRGHIVERAVQYLLQLNPRPSHQEQALLAGKICHVFKFEETTSYYVAPSSTCKNATSKIPIKIQNIRYSLKKRMDGVPVKFDFSAHSNKDELTKLAGSCDKEDEDVLTALLALKHLNTDSWPDILKHWTATHRLRRQQLFEEIQGDNDSDPRYLEVEEYFEIYSILKAPNGYMLLCQVFAELYPGRENCLLALWENYCPSIISLVEEETAKNDSVTLELLSAVNKVKGDA
;
A
#
# COMPACT_ATOMS: atom_id res chain seq x y z
N MET A 1 -11.89 1.58 -1.63
CA MET A 1 -10.58 2.10 -1.15
C MET A 1 -9.46 1.08 -1.29
N ARG A 2 -9.63 -0.19 -0.89
CA ARG A 2 -8.65 -1.28 -1.11
C ARG A 2 -8.32 -1.57 -2.58
N ILE A 3 -9.29 -1.48 -3.49
CA ILE A 3 -9.05 -1.59 -4.94
C ILE A 3 -8.10 -0.49 -5.46
N ARG A 4 -8.10 0.70 -4.83
CA ARG A 4 -7.13 1.76 -5.18
C ARG A 4 -5.71 1.44 -4.70
N THR A 5 -5.59 0.79 -3.54
CA THR A 5 -4.30 0.31 -3.02
C THR A 5 -3.78 -0.90 -3.81
N LEU A 6 -4.68 -1.80 -4.23
CA LEU A 6 -4.39 -2.91 -5.15
C LEU A 6 -3.93 -2.39 -6.50
N ALA A 7 -4.64 -1.43 -7.10
CA ALA A 7 -4.22 -0.79 -8.35
C ALA A 7 -2.86 -0.07 -8.17
N GLY A 8 -2.67 0.69 -7.09
CA GLY A 8 -1.39 1.37 -6.82
C GLY A 8 -0.19 0.43 -6.77
N LYS A 9 -0.28 -0.69 -6.04
CA LYS A 9 0.79 -1.69 -5.94
C LYS A 9 0.91 -2.58 -7.20
N PHE A 10 -0.20 -2.87 -7.87
CA PHE A 10 -0.23 -3.58 -9.16
C PHE A 10 0.77 -2.97 -10.14
N PHE A 11 0.72 -1.65 -10.28
CA PHE A 11 1.50 -0.94 -11.26
C PHE A 11 2.96 -0.74 -10.84
N CYS A 12 3.26 -0.69 -9.54
CA CYS A 12 4.64 -0.79 -9.06
C CYS A 12 5.27 -2.15 -9.43
N ASN A 13 4.52 -3.25 -9.31
CA ASN A 13 4.98 -4.58 -9.71
C ASN A 13 5.00 -4.76 -11.24
N LEU A 14 4.05 -4.18 -11.98
CA LEU A 14 4.01 -4.19 -13.45
C LEU A 14 5.27 -3.51 -14.04
N LEU A 15 5.71 -2.41 -13.44
CA LEU A 15 6.96 -1.75 -13.82
C LEU A 15 8.21 -2.61 -13.52
N GLN A 16 8.15 -3.51 -12.54
CA GLN A 16 9.24 -4.42 -12.18
C GLN A 16 9.26 -5.72 -13.02
N ASP A 17 8.10 -6.31 -13.32
CA ASP A 17 7.99 -7.64 -13.97
C ASP A 17 8.07 -7.59 -15.51
N THR A 18 7.74 -6.46 -16.14
CA THR A 18 7.96 -6.28 -17.60
C THR A 18 9.45 -6.24 -17.98
N LEU A 19 10.35 -6.27 -16.98
CA LEU A 19 11.80 -6.10 -17.13
C LEU A 19 12.62 -7.40 -17.06
N ILE A 20 11.98 -8.56 -16.84
CA ILE A 20 12.68 -9.84 -16.68
C ILE A 20 12.13 -10.88 -17.66
N THR A 21 12.30 -10.68 -18.98
CA THR A 21 12.25 -11.81 -19.94
C THR A 21 13.05 -11.54 -21.22
N SER A 22 14.35 -11.88 -21.22
CA SER A 22 15.02 -12.66 -22.30
C SER A 22 16.48 -13.01 -21.94
N PRO A 23 17.13 -14.01 -22.59
CA PRO A 23 17.65 -15.20 -21.92
C PRO A 23 19.16 -15.13 -21.63
N LYS A 24 19.56 -15.67 -20.48
CA LYS A 24 20.97 -15.90 -20.15
C LYS A 24 21.52 -17.12 -20.90
N GLN A 25 22.59 -16.91 -21.66
CA GLN A 25 23.52 -17.96 -22.04
C GLN A 25 24.37 -18.37 -20.83
N THR A 26 24.55 -19.69 -20.73
CA THR A 26 25.27 -20.42 -19.69
C THR A 26 26.78 -20.28 -19.84
N THR A 27 27.49 -19.91 -18.77
CA THR A 27 28.82 -20.47 -18.46
C THR A 27 29.08 -20.44 -16.96
N SER A 28 29.46 -21.61 -16.44
CA SER A 28 29.81 -21.92 -15.07
C SER A 28 31.16 -21.34 -14.65
N VAL A 29 31.24 -20.75 -13.45
CA VAL A 29 32.43 -20.86 -12.58
C VAL A 29 31.96 -20.85 -11.12
N THR A 30 32.26 -21.93 -10.41
CA THR A 30 32.06 -22.15 -8.98
C THR A 30 33.06 -21.32 -8.17
N LYS A 31 32.60 -20.59 -7.14
CA LYS A 31 33.40 -20.24 -5.95
C LYS A 31 32.48 -20.01 -4.77
N ASP A 32 32.73 -20.78 -3.71
CA ASP A 32 32.07 -20.72 -2.42
C ASP A 32 32.29 -19.36 -1.74
N ILE A 33 31.19 -18.68 -1.41
CA ILE A 33 31.15 -17.59 -0.44
C ILE A 33 29.91 -17.80 0.44
N SER A 34 30.14 -17.95 1.72
CA SER A 34 29.14 -18.07 2.79
C SER A 34 28.28 -16.81 2.84
N ILE A 35 27.00 -16.93 2.46
CA ILE A 35 26.01 -15.86 2.55
C ILE A 35 25.17 -16.08 3.81
N THR A 36 25.26 -15.14 4.74
CA THR A 36 24.29 -14.94 5.81
C THR A 36 22.95 -14.55 5.17
N SER A 37 21.92 -15.34 5.42
CA SER A 37 20.58 -15.23 4.80
C SER A 37 19.90 -13.88 5.08
N PRO A 38 19.43 -13.14 4.06
CA PRO A 38 18.60 -11.96 4.22
C PRO A 38 17.13 -12.27 3.83
N ASP A 39 16.53 -13.30 4.40
CA ASP A 39 15.11 -13.61 4.16
C ASP A 39 14.37 -13.79 5.48
N GLN A 40 13.97 -12.65 6.07
CA GLN A 40 12.84 -12.60 6.98
C GLN A 40 11.95 -11.40 6.63
N PRO A 41 10.65 -11.60 6.35
CA PRO A 41 9.71 -10.50 6.21
C PRO A 41 9.63 -9.75 7.56
N PRO A 42 9.68 -8.40 7.56
CA PRO A 42 9.74 -7.64 8.80
C PRO A 42 8.48 -7.89 9.64
N SER A 43 8.69 -8.38 10.86
CA SER A 43 7.66 -8.61 11.86
C SER A 43 6.85 -7.33 12.12
N ARG A 44 5.51 -7.44 12.04
CA ARG A 44 4.56 -6.33 11.88
C ARG A 44 4.24 -5.52 13.16
N LYS A 45 5.16 -5.42 14.11
CA LYS A 45 5.15 -4.40 15.16
C LYS A 45 6.59 -3.93 15.37
N ARG A 46 7.15 -3.19 14.39
CA ARG A 46 8.47 -2.57 14.58
C ARG A 46 8.44 -1.65 15.79
N ASP A 47 9.47 -1.73 16.62
CA ASP A 47 9.68 -0.79 17.70
C ASP A 47 9.82 0.62 17.11
N LEU A 48 9.13 1.60 17.71
CA LEU A 48 9.23 2.99 17.29
C LEU A 48 10.67 3.50 17.38
N ARG A 49 11.47 2.92 18.27
CA ARG A 49 12.90 3.21 18.39
C ARG A 49 13.67 2.85 17.12
N ASP A 50 13.34 1.72 16.49
CA ASP A 50 13.98 1.31 15.23
C ASP A 50 13.56 2.23 14.08
N VAL A 51 12.29 2.65 14.05
CA VAL A 51 11.78 3.63 13.08
C VAL A 51 12.53 4.96 13.12
N PHE A 52 12.96 5.39 14.32
CA PHE A 52 13.77 6.60 14.49
C PHE A 52 15.23 6.41 14.09
N LYS A 53 15.80 5.20 14.23
CA LYS A 53 17.17 4.90 13.79
C LYS A 53 17.31 4.86 12.27
N GLU A 54 16.23 4.62 11.54
CA GLU A 54 16.24 4.63 10.06
C GLU A 54 16.50 6.03 9.45
N ASN A 55 16.45 7.10 10.26
CA ASN A 55 16.70 8.45 9.80
C ASN A 55 17.77 9.13 10.65
N ILE A 56 18.82 9.62 10.00
CA ILE A 56 20.02 10.23 10.63
C ILE A 56 19.64 11.36 11.59
N ILE A 57 18.63 12.18 11.27
CA ILE A 57 18.22 13.31 12.12
C ILE A 57 17.57 12.78 13.40
N THR A 58 16.62 11.84 13.29
CA THR A 58 15.96 11.28 14.47
C THR A 58 16.87 10.34 15.27
N GLU A 59 17.83 9.69 14.64
CA GLU A 59 18.90 8.94 15.32
C GLU A 59 19.78 9.86 16.16
N ASN A 60 20.24 10.98 15.59
CA ASN A 60 21.00 11.97 16.35
C ASN A 60 20.21 12.55 17.53
N ILE A 61 18.91 12.76 17.35
CA ILE A 61 18.00 13.18 18.44
C ILE A 61 17.92 12.09 19.52
N LEU A 62 17.82 10.82 19.14
CA LEU A 62 17.84 9.71 20.09
C LEU A 62 19.14 9.68 20.91
N SER A 63 20.30 9.75 20.26
CA SER A 63 21.60 9.75 20.96
C SER A 63 21.79 10.97 21.86
N LYS A 64 21.35 12.15 21.40
CA LYS A 64 21.33 13.37 22.22
C LYS A 64 20.42 13.21 23.44
N TYR A 65 19.24 12.60 23.27
CA TYR A 65 18.33 12.35 24.39
C TYR A 65 18.89 11.32 25.37
N GLU A 66 19.58 10.28 24.91
CA GLU A 66 20.24 9.30 25.79
C GLU A 66 21.30 9.94 26.71
N SER A 67 21.99 10.97 26.22
CA SER A 67 23.01 11.69 26.98
C SER A 67 22.46 12.81 27.88
N THR A 68 21.39 13.49 27.45
CA THR A 68 20.87 14.68 28.14
C THR A 68 19.55 14.48 28.87
N GLY A 69 18.76 13.49 28.45
CA GLY A 69 17.39 13.25 28.92
C GLY A 69 16.37 14.30 28.50
N ILE A 70 16.71 15.26 27.63
CA ILE A 70 15.85 16.39 27.31
C ILE A 70 15.67 16.54 25.81
N LEU A 71 14.42 16.66 25.36
CA LEU A 71 14.09 17.08 24.01
C LEU A 71 13.84 18.58 23.93
N THR A 72 14.35 19.22 22.89
CA THR A 72 13.96 20.58 22.53
C THR A 72 12.69 20.57 21.68
N GLU A 73 12.03 21.72 21.53
CA GLU A 73 10.86 21.84 20.66
C GLU A 73 11.16 21.47 19.20
N TYR A 74 12.37 21.79 18.74
CA TYR A 74 12.89 21.39 17.44
C TYR A 74 12.99 19.86 17.32
N ASP A 75 13.59 19.21 18.33
CA ASP A 75 13.71 17.75 18.38
C ASP A 75 12.33 17.07 18.36
N ARG A 76 11.38 17.59 19.16
CA ARG A 76 9.98 17.12 19.20
C ARG A 76 9.29 17.20 17.83
N GLY A 77 9.58 18.24 17.06
CA GLY A 77 9.02 18.42 15.72
C GLY A 77 9.41 17.28 14.77
N HIS A 78 10.70 16.92 14.76
CA HIS A 78 11.25 15.87 13.90
C HIS A 78 10.80 14.47 14.28
N ILE A 79 10.81 14.13 15.59
CA ILE A 79 10.34 12.82 16.04
C ILE A 79 8.85 12.62 15.75
N VAL A 80 8.01 13.66 15.93
CA VAL A 80 6.58 13.57 15.63
C VAL A 80 6.38 13.40 14.14
N GLU A 81 7.13 14.13 13.31
CA GLU A 81 7.05 13.97 11.86
C GLU A 81 7.38 12.55 11.42
N ARG A 82 8.49 11.99 11.90
CA ARG A 82 8.88 10.62 11.57
C ARG A 82 7.87 9.58 12.07
N ALA A 83 7.41 9.72 13.31
CA ALA A 83 6.42 8.82 13.91
C ALA A 83 5.08 8.87 13.16
N VAL A 84 4.63 10.05 12.74
CA VAL A 84 3.40 10.22 11.97
C VAL A 84 3.54 9.64 10.56
N GLN A 85 4.69 9.83 9.89
CA GLN A 85 4.93 9.21 8.59
C GLN A 85 4.83 7.67 8.68
N TYR A 86 5.45 7.08 9.69
CA TYR A 86 5.34 5.64 9.95
C TYR A 86 3.89 5.21 10.20
N LEU A 87 3.14 5.95 11.03
CA LEU A 87 1.72 5.65 11.26
C LEU A 87 0.90 5.73 9.97
N LEU A 88 1.17 6.71 9.10
CA LEU A 88 0.46 6.89 7.83
C LEU A 88 0.81 5.80 6.79
N GLN A 89 2.01 5.22 6.86
CA GLN A 89 2.38 4.05 6.05
C GLN A 89 1.59 2.81 6.46
N LEU A 90 1.33 2.62 7.76
CA LEU A 90 0.52 1.51 8.28
C LEU A 90 -0.98 1.72 8.03
N ASN A 91 -1.46 2.94 8.31
CA ASN A 91 -2.87 3.29 8.14
C ASN A 91 -2.98 4.73 7.58
N PRO A 92 -3.46 4.92 6.34
CA PRO A 92 -3.62 6.26 5.75
C PRO A 92 -4.70 7.11 6.45
N ARG A 93 -5.59 6.46 7.23
CA ARG A 93 -6.65 7.10 8.01
C ARG A 93 -6.61 6.68 9.48
N PRO A 94 -5.56 7.06 10.23
CA PRO A 94 -5.44 6.66 11.62
C PRO A 94 -6.55 7.30 12.45
N SER A 95 -7.24 6.44 13.18
CA SER A 95 -8.26 6.78 14.16
C SER A 95 -7.67 7.58 15.33
N HIS A 96 -8.56 8.18 16.13
CA HIS A 96 -8.17 8.85 17.38
C HIS A 96 -7.45 7.91 18.35
N GLN A 97 -7.86 6.65 18.40
CA GLN A 97 -7.22 5.63 19.25
C GLN A 97 -5.79 5.34 18.79
N GLU A 98 -5.57 5.16 17.49
CA GLU A 98 -4.21 4.93 16.95
C GLU A 98 -3.29 6.14 17.18
N GLN A 99 -3.81 7.35 17.08
CA GLN A 99 -3.05 8.57 17.39
C GLN A 99 -2.66 8.66 18.87
N ALA A 100 -3.58 8.31 19.77
CA ALA A 100 -3.31 8.22 21.21
C ALA A 100 -2.25 7.14 21.52
N LEU A 101 -2.36 5.96 20.89
CA LEU A 101 -1.39 4.89 21.03
C LEU A 101 0.00 5.31 20.54
N LEU A 102 0.09 6.06 19.43
CA LEU A 102 1.35 6.60 18.93
C LEU A 102 1.98 7.56 19.94
N ALA A 103 1.20 8.45 20.55
CA ALA A 103 1.69 9.34 21.61
C ALA A 103 2.27 8.56 22.79
N GLY A 104 1.58 7.50 23.24
CA GLY A 104 2.08 6.60 24.28
C GLY A 104 3.40 5.93 23.90
N LYS A 105 3.55 5.47 22.64
CA LYS A 105 4.82 4.91 22.14
C LYS A 105 5.95 5.93 22.10
N ILE A 106 5.67 7.18 21.74
CA ILE A 106 6.68 8.26 21.78
C ILE A 106 7.15 8.45 23.23
N CYS A 107 6.23 8.58 24.20
CA CYS A 107 6.57 8.71 25.62
C CYS A 107 7.30 7.48 26.18
N HIS A 108 7.07 6.29 25.63
CA HIS A 108 7.81 5.09 26.00
C HIS A 108 9.29 5.18 25.60
N VAL A 109 9.57 5.73 24.41
CA VAL A 109 10.94 5.97 23.94
C VAL A 109 11.58 7.14 24.68
N PHE A 110 10.82 8.21 24.92
CA PHE A 110 11.26 9.44 25.57
C PHE A 110 10.59 9.61 26.94
N LYS A 111 11.10 8.87 27.94
CA LYS A 111 10.51 8.69 29.27
C LYS A 111 10.12 9.95 30.06
N PHE A 112 10.73 11.10 29.77
CA PHE A 112 10.43 12.36 30.46
C PHE A 112 9.36 13.19 29.76
N GLU A 113 8.84 12.72 28.63
CA GLU A 113 7.82 13.42 27.89
C GLU A 113 6.40 13.01 28.31
N GLU A 114 5.48 13.97 28.29
CA GLU A 114 4.08 13.74 28.62
C GLU A 114 3.24 13.45 27.37
N THR A 115 2.28 12.52 27.49
CA THR A 115 1.40 12.13 26.38
C THR A 115 0.54 13.29 25.88
N THR A 116 0.13 14.19 26.77
CA THR A 116 -0.64 15.42 26.48
C THR A 116 0.09 16.37 25.55
N SER A 117 1.43 16.38 25.55
CA SER A 117 2.26 17.14 24.61
C SER A 117 2.10 16.67 23.16
N TYR A 118 1.72 15.41 22.96
CA TYR A 118 1.64 14.77 21.65
C TYR A 118 0.22 14.45 21.20
N TYR A 119 -0.70 14.21 22.13
CA TYR A 119 -2.11 13.90 21.84
C TYR A 119 -3.05 14.39 22.94
N VAL A 120 -4.03 15.21 22.58
CA VAL A 120 -5.19 15.53 23.41
C VAL A 120 -6.46 15.09 22.67
N ALA A 121 -7.25 14.24 23.32
CA ALA A 121 -8.49 13.72 22.76
C ALA A 121 -9.52 14.84 22.54
N PRO A 122 -10.45 14.66 21.59
CA PRO A 122 -11.58 15.58 21.43
C PRO A 122 -12.36 15.71 22.74
N SER A 123 -12.83 16.93 23.03
CA SER A 123 -13.61 17.25 24.21
C SER A 123 -14.94 17.90 23.81
N SER A 124 -15.83 18.15 24.78
CA SER A 124 -17.07 18.90 24.56
C SER A 124 -16.82 20.32 24.03
N THR A 125 -15.67 20.91 24.37
CA THR A 125 -15.26 22.24 23.92
C THR A 125 -14.50 22.21 22.58
N CYS A 126 -13.75 21.14 22.31
CA CYS A 126 -12.95 20.97 21.10
C CYS A 126 -13.38 19.70 20.35
N LYS A 127 -14.17 19.87 19.29
CA LYS A 127 -14.70 18.75 18.47
C LYS A 127 -13.61 17.90 17.80
N ASN A 128 -12.39 18.43 17.66
CA ASN A 128 -11.26 17.74 17.03
C ASN A 128 -10.17 17.47 18.07
N ALA A 129 -9.41 16.40 17.86
CA ALA A 129 -8.19 16.15 18.62
C ALA A 129 -7.19 17.29 18.37
N THR A 130 -6.50 17.72 19.42
CA THR A 130 -5.54 18.82 19.37
C THR A 130 -4.21 18.35 19.93
N SER A 131 -3.09 18.85 19.37
CA SER A 131 -1.67 18.62 19.76
C SER A 131 -0.80 18.41 18.50
N LYS A 132 0.48 18.09 18.68
CA LYS A 132 1.45 17.87 17.61
C LYS A 132 1.06 16.76 16.62
N ILE A 133 0.56 15.60 17.07
CA ILE A 133 0.25 14.46 16.19
C ILE A 133 -0.93 14.76 15.24
N PRO A 134 -2.13 15.14 15.73
CA PRO A 134 -3.27 15.45 14.85
C PRO A 134 -2.96 16.59 13.88
N ILE A 135 -2.26 17.64 14.36
CA ILE A 135 -1.84 18.77 13.52
C ILE A 135 -0.88 18.30 12.43
N LYS A 136 0.13 17.47 12.77
CA LYS A 136 1.09 16.96 11.79
C LYS A 136 0.43 16.05 10.75
N ILE A 137 -0.51 15.17 11.16
CA ILE A 137 -1.31 14.35 10.23
C ILE A 137 -2.09 15.24 9.27
N GLN A 138 -2.77 16.28 9.78
CA GLN A 138 -3.53 17.21 8.95
C GLN A 138 -2.61 17.96 7.98
N ASN A 139 -1.46 18.43 8.43
CA ASN A 139 -0.49 19.15 7.60
C ASN A 139 0.09 18.26 6.51
N ILE A 140 0.49 17.02 6.82
CA ILE A 140 0.99 16.07 5.81
C ILE A 140 -0.08 15.80 4.76
N ARG A 141 -1.33 15.57 5.18
CA ARG A 141 -2.45 15.39 4.24
C ARG A 141 -2.70 16.60 3.37
N TYR A 142 -2.63 17.79 3.96
CA TYR A 142 -2.80 19.03 3.23
C TYR A 142 -1.67 19.23 2.21
N SER A 143 -0.43 18.98 2.61
CA SER A 143 0.75 19.02 1.72
C SER A 143 0.64 17.99 0.60
N LEU A 144 0.22 16.77 0.88
CA LEU A 144 -0.05 15.76 -0.15
C LEU A 144 -1.15 16.25 -1.11
N LYS A 145 -2.25 16.78 -0.59
CA LYS A 145 -3.34 17.34 -1.40
C LYS A 145 -2.87 18.50 -2.28
N LYS A 146 -1.97 19.34 -1.79
CA LYS A 146 -1.39 20.48 -2.54
C LYS A 146 -0.35 20.00 -3.56
N ARG A 147 0.49 19.02 -3.24
CA ARG A 147 1.42 18.41 -4.22
C ARG A 147 0.68 17.71 -5.36
N MET A 148 -0.59 17.37 -5.16
CA MET A 148 -1.51 16.87 -6.19
C MET A 148 -2.24 17.99 -6.96
N ASP A 149 -1.71 19.23 -6.98
CA ASP A 149 -2.29 20.43 -7.63
C ASP A 149 -2.77 20.15 -9.08
N GLY A 150 -4.08 19.90 -9.24
CA GLY A 150 -4.71 19.92 -10.55
C GLY A 150 -6.11 19.35 -10.63
N VAL A 151 -6.38 18.19 -10.01
CA VAL A 151 -7.70 17.58 -10.16
C VAL A 151 -8.22 17.05 -8.82
N PRO A 152 -9.09 17.80 -8.13
CA PRO A 152 -9.98 17.16 -7.19
C PRO A 152 -10.95 16.33 -8.02
N VAL A 153 -10.54 15.11 -8.40
CA VAL A 153 -11.49 14.12 -8.86
C VAL A 153 -12.26 13.67 -7.62
N LYS A 154 -13.21 14.53 -7.18
CA LYS A 154 -14.35 14.12 -6.38
C LYS A 154 -15.23 13.27 -7.28
N PHE A 155 -14.76 12.09 -7.65
CA PHE A 155 -15.72 11.02 -7.84
C PHE A 155 -16.20 10.69 -6.44
N ASP A 156 -17.39 11.19 -6.09
CA ASP A 156 -18.18 10.59 -5.05
C ASP A 156 -18.48 9.16 -5.52
N PHE A 157 -17.58 8.26 -5.16
CA PHE A 157 -17.92 6.85 -4.95
C PHE A 157 -18.69 6.77 -3.63
N SER A 158 -19.76 7.55 -3.52
CA SER A 158 -20.98 7.06 -2.91
C SER A 158 -21.30 5.84 -3.77
N ALA A 159 -20.72 4.70 -3.38
CA ALA A 159 -21.21 3.43 -3.83
C ALA A 159 -22.73 3.52 -3.67
N HIS A 160 -23.46 2.98 -4.63
CA HIS A 160 -24.75 2.42 -4.30
C HIS A 160 -24.46 1.38 -3.21
N SER A 161 -24.45 1.85 -1.96
CA SER A 161 -24.39 1.08 -0.73
C SER A 161 -25.74 0.41 -0.51
N ASN A 162 -26.42 0.05 -1.60
CA ASN A 162 -27.46 -0.92 -1.56
C ASN A 162 -26.74 -2.25 -1.50
N LYS A 163 -26.61 -2.76 -0.27
CA LYS A 163 -26.29 -4.18 0.00
C LYS A 163 -27.16 -5.13 -0.86
N ASP A 164 -28.28 -4.65 -1.39
CA ASP A 164 -29.19 -5.35 -2.31
C ASP A 164 -28.76 -5.44 -3.78
N GLU A 165 -27.89 -4.56 -4.31
CA GLU A 165 -27.35 -4.75 -5.67
C GLU A 165 -26.15 -5.70 -5.66
N LEU A 166 -25.48 -5.82 -4.52
CA LEU A 166 -24.35 -6.72 -4.28
C LEU A 166 -24.69 -8.21 -4.40
N THR A 167 -25.96 -8.59 -4.21
CA THR A 167 -26.42 -9.98 -4.22
C THR A 167 -26.71 -10.50 -5.63
N LYS A 168 -26.65 -9.65 -6.66
CA LYS A 168 -26.95 -10.00 -8.06
C LYS A 168 -25.73 -10.49 -8.85
N LEU A 169 -24.54 -10.49 -8.25
CA LEU A 169 -23.32 -10.98 -8.91
C LEU A 169 -23.33 -12.51 -8.99
N ALA A 170 -23.09 -13.04 -10.19
CA ALA A 170 -23.01 -14.47 -10.44
C ALA A 170 -21.79 -15.10 -9.74
N GLY A 171 -21.91 -16.39 -9.41
CA GLY A 171 -20.84 -17.20 -8.81
C GLY A 171 -21.10 -17.57 -7.34
N SER A 172 -20.27 -18.50 -6.86
CA SER A 172 -20.33 -19.05 -5.51
C SER A 172 -19.29 -18.40 -4.59
N CYS A 173 -19.63 -18.29 -3.31
CA CYS A 173 -18.71 -17.93 -2.22
C CYS A 173 -18.01 -19.16 -1.63
N ASP A 174 -18.53 -20.35 -1.95
CA ASP A 174 -18.04 -21.58 -1.39
C ASP A 174 -16.70 -21.96 -2.04
N LYS A 175 -15.70 -22.22 -1.18
CA LYS A 175 -14.36 -22.64 -1.62
C LYS A 175 -14.35 -24.10 -2.08
N GLU A 176 -15.36 -24.87 -1.69
CA GLU A 176 -15.54 -26.28 -2.03
C GLU A 176 -16.42 -26.48 -3.28
N ASP A 177 -16.94 -25.38 -3.84
CA ASP A 177 -17.68 -25.39 -5.10
C ASP A 177 -16.77 -25.82 -6.25
N GLU A 178 -17.16 -26.89 -6.95
CA GLU A 178 -16.35 -27.51 -8.00
C GLU A 178 -16.08 -26.57 -9.19
N ASP A 179 -17.04 -25.69 -9.53
CA ASP A 179 -16.85 -24.72 -10.61
C ASP A 179 -15.84 -23.63 -10.19
N VAL A 180 -15.88 -23.22 -8.91
CA VAL A 180 -14.92 -22.27 -8.34
C VAL A 180 -13.53 -22.90 -8.23
N LEU A 181 -13.41 -24.14 -7.75
CA LEU A 181 -12.15 -24.87 -7.66
C LEU A 181 -11.51 -25.05 -9.04
N THR A 182 -12.30 -25.48 -10.02
CA THR A 182 -11.86 -25.62 -11.41
C THR A 182 -11.36 -24.28 -11.97
N ALA A 183 -12.09 -23.19 -11.74
CA ALA A 183 -11.69 -21.87 -12.18
C ALA A 183 -10.42 -21.35 -11.47
N LEU A 184 -10.26 -21.60 -10.17
CA LEU A 184 -9.04 -21.25 -9.43
C LEU A 184 -7.81 -22.03 -9.93
N LEU A 185 -7.95 -23.34 -10.14
CA LEU A 185 -6.90 -24.18 -10.72
C LEU A 185 -6.52 -23.69 -12.12
N ALA A 186 -7.51 -23.36 -12.95
CA ALA A 186 -7.27 -22.79 -14.27
C ALA A 186 -6.50 -21.47 -14.17
N LEU A 187 -6.90 -20.53 -13.32
CA LEU A 187 -6.19 -19.26 -13.14
C LEU A 187 -4.75 -19.42 -12.62
N LYS A 188 -4.45 -20.49 -11.89
CA LYS A 188 -3.12 -20.80 -11.39
C LYS A 188 -2.20 -21.40 -12.46
N HIS A 189 -2.76 -22.13 -13.41
CA HIS A 189 -2.02 -22.96 -14.36
C HIS A 189 -2.16 -22.54 -15.84
N LEU A 190 -3.07 -21.62 -16.16
CA LEU A 190 -3.25 -21.11 -17.52
C LEU A 190 -2.01 -20.32 -17.95
N ASN A 191 -1.49 -20.68 -19.13
CA ASN A 191 -0.59 -19.80 -19.86
C ASN A 191 -1.37 -18.52 -20.22
N THR A 192 -0.71 -17.36 -20.21
CA THR A 192 -1.30 -16.04 -20.49
C THR A 192 -1.88 -15.89 -21.91
N ASP A 193 -1.81 -16.95 -22.72
CA ASP A 193 -2.11 -16.96 -24.15
C ASP A 193 -3.61 -17.05 -24.48
N SER A 194 -4.46 -17.55 -23.56
CA SER A 194 -5.93 -17.58 -23.76
C SER A 194 -6.64 -16.60 -22.82
N TRP A 195 -6.60 -15.32 -23.20
CA TRP A 195 -7.26 -14.25 -22.44
C TRP A 195 -8.77 -14.45 -22.25
N PRO A 196 -9.55 -14.93 -23.23
CA PRO A 196 -10.98 -15.20 -23.03
C PRO A 196 -11.27 -16.21 -21.92
N ASP A 197 -10.45 -17.27 -21.81
CA ASP A 197 -10.60 -18.28 -20.76
C ASP A 197 -10.21 -17.71 -19.39
N ILE A 198 -9.13 -16.92 -19.33
CA ILE A 198 -8.73 -16.20 -18.12
C ILE A 198 -9.88 -15.31 -17.63
N LEU A 199 -10.49 -14.50 -18.50
CA LEU A 199 -11.62 -13.65 -18.13
C LEU A 199 -12.83 -14.47 -17.65
N LYS A 200 -13.14 -15.59 -18.31
CA LYS A 200 -14.22 -16.50 -17.91
C LYS A 200 -14.00 -17.04 -16.49
N HIS A 201 -12.82 -17.60 -16.21
CA HIS A 201 -12.48 -18.14 -14.89
C HIS A 201 -12.34 -17.04 -13.83
N TRP A 202 -11.86 -15.86 -14.22
CA TRP A 202 -11.82 -14.68 -13.35
C TRP A 202 -13.23 -14.28 -12.93
N THR A 203 -14.16 -14.19 -13.86
CA THR A 203 -15.57 -13.88 -13.59
C THR A 203 -16.19 -14.91 -12.65
N ALA A 204 -15.97 -16.21 -12.92
CA ALA A 204 -16.50 -17.30 -12.10
C ALA A 204 -16.04 -17.23 -10.63
N THR A 205 -14.81 -16.77 -10.40
CA THR A 205 -14.22 -16.65 -9.05
C THR A 205 -14.45 -15.28 -8.40
N HIS A 206 -15.16 -14.35 -9.06
CA HIS A 206 -15.31 -12.98 -8.59
C HIS A 206 -15.88 -12.88 -7.18
N ARG A 207 -16.93 -13.64 -6.90
CA ARG A 207 -17.62 -13.60 -5.60
C ARG A 207 -16.71 -14.05 -4.45
N LEU A 208 -15.99 -15.15 -4.63
CA LEU A 208 -14.98 -15.63 -3.68
C LEU A 208 -13.82 -14.62 -3.51
N ARG A 209 -13.25 -14.11 -4.61
CA ARG A 209 -12.15 -13.14 -4.58
C ARG A 209 -12.53 -11.87 -3.82
N ARG A 210 -13.76 -11.42 -4.03
CA ARG A 210 -14.32 -10.27 -3.35
C ARG A 210 -14.51 -10.56 -1.87
N GLN A 211 -15.05 -11.71 -1.52
CA GLN A 211 -15.21 -12.15 -0.15
C GLN A 211 -13.86 -12.08 0.59
N GLN A 212 -12.80 -12.65 0.02
CA GLN A 212 -11.45 -12.62 0.60
C GLN A 212 -10.89 -11.20 0.81
N LEU A 213 -11.23 -10.24 -0.06
CA LEU A 213 -10.75 -8.85 0.05
C LEU A 213 -11.45 -8.02 1.12
N PHE A 214 -12.69 -8.39 1.48
CA PHE A 214 -13.54 -7.61 2.37
C PHE A 214 -13.88 -8.31 3.67
N GLU A 215 -13.70 -9.62 3.76
CA GLU A 215 -13.87 -10.37 4.99
C GLU A 215 -12.66 -10.25 5.91
N GLU A 216 -12.98 -10.23 7.19
CA GLU A 216 -12.04 -10.20 8.28
C GLU A 216 -11.50 -11.62 8.48
N ILE A 217 -10.19 -11.79 8.31
CA ILE A 217 -9.50 -13.03 8.60
C ILE A 217 -9.32 -13.07 10.11
N GLN A 218 -10.09 -13.93 10.79
CA GLN A 218 -9.83 -14.23 12.19
C GLN A 218 -8.49 -14.94 12.27
N GLY A 219 -7.56 -14.36 13.04
CA GLY A 219 -6.30 -15.03 13.31
C GLY A 219 -6.53 -16.18 14.30
N ASP A 220 -5.65 -17.18 14.25
CA ASP A 220 -5.64 -18.22 15.28
C ASP A 220 -5.39 -17.60 16.66
N ASN A 221 -6.13 -18.12 17.66
CA ASN A 221 -6.12 -17.78 19.08
C ASN A 221 -5.14 -16.64 19.48
N ASP A 222 -5.71 -15.48 19.84
CA ASP A 222 -5.05 -14.26 20.37
C ASP A 222 -4.49 -13.25 19.35
N SER A 223 -4.67 -13.48 18.05
CA SER A 223 -4.28 -12.48 17.02
C SER A 223 -5.42 -11.51 16.70
N ASP A 224 -5.09 -10.21 16.65
CA ASP A 224 -6.02 -9.17 16.18
C ASP A 224 -6.58 -9.53 14.80
N PRO A 225 -7.88 -9.34 14.56
CA PRO A 225 -8.46 -9.58 13.25
C PRO A 225 -7.73 -8.75 12.19
N ARG A 226 -7.39 -9.41 11.08
CA ARG A 226 -6.66 -8.79 9.99
C ARG A 226 -7.39 -8.97 8.67
N TYR A 227 -7.04 -8.14 7.71
CA TYR A 227 -7.53 -8.29 6.35
C TYR A 227 -6.44 -8.87 5.47
N LEU A 228 -6.85 -9.41 4.32
CA LEU A 228 -5.91 -9.86 3.31
C LEU A 228 -5.11 -8.67 2.79
N GLU A 229 -3.79 -8.76 2.88
CA GLU A 229 -2.90 -7.72 2.38
C GLU A 229 -2.79 -7.80 0.85
N VAL A 230 -2.35 -6.70 0.25
CA VAL A 230 -2.21 -6.63 -1.21
C VAL A 230 -1.21 -7.66 -1.72
N GLU A 231 -0.06 -7.78 -1.09
CA GLU A 231 0.97 -8.76 -1.46
C GLU A 231 0.42 -10.18 -1.41
N GLU A 232 -0.27 -10.53 -0.32
CA GLU A 232 -0.90 -11.85 -0.15
C GLU A 232 -1.94 -12.11 -1.25
N TYR A 233 -2.73 -11.10 -1.63
CA TYR A 233 -3.69 -11.22 -2.72
C TYR A 233 -3.02 -11.50 -4.07
N PHE A 234 -1.88 -10.86 -4.36
CA PHE A 234 -1.12 -11.09 -5.59
C PHE A 234 -0.40 -12.44 -5.59
N GLU A 235 -0.03 -12.98 -4.43
CA GLU A 235 0.47 -14.36 -4.35
C GLU A 235 -0.62 -15.39 -4.60
N ILE A 236 -1.83 -15.16 -4.07
CA ILE A 236 -2.97 -16.05 -4.34
C ILE A 236 -3.37 -15.98 -5.82
N TYR A 237 -3.34 -14.79 -6.41
CA TYR A 237 -3.74 -14.53 -7.80
C TYR A 237 -2.57 -14.04 -8.64
N SER A 238 -1.58 -14.91 -8.83
CA SER A 238 -0.35 -14.61 -9.58
C SER A 238 -0.59 -14.14 -11.02
N ILE A 239 -1.73 -14.49 -11.64
CA ILE A 239 -2.12 -13.98 -12.96
C ILE A 239 -2.21 -12.44 -13.01
N LEU A 240 -2.40 -11.79 -11.85
CA LEU A 240 -2.33 -10.34 -11.75
C LEU A 240 -0.91 -9.80 -11.98
N LYS A 241 0.14 -10.58 -11.76
CA LYS A 241 1.51 -10.15 -12.05
C LYS A 241 1.81 -10.10 -13.56
N ALA A 242 0.95 -10.68 -14.39
CA ALA A 242 1.12 -10.65 -15.85
C ALA A 242 1.00 -9.21 -16.41
N PRO A 243 1.63 -8.90 -17.57
CA PRO A 243 1.59 -7.57 -18.18
C PRO A 243 0.17 -7.00 -18.42
N ASN A 244 -0.80 -7.89 -18.65
CA ASN A 244 -2.21 -7.58 -18.88
C ASN A 244 -3.09 -7.82 -17.66
N GLY A 245 -2.53 -8.21 -16.51
CA GLY A 245 -3.29 -8.49 -15.28
C GLY A 245 -4.15 -7.32 -14.80
N TYR A 246 -3.80 -6.07 -15.15
CA TYR A 246 -4.53 -4.88 -14.72
C TYR A 246 -5.95 -4.85 -15.33
N MET A 247 -6.12 -5.46 -16.51
CA MET A 247 -7.42 -5.56 -17.16
C MET A 247 -8.40 -6.37 -16.32
N LEU A 248 -7.91 -7.36 -15.57
CA LEU A 248 -8.72 -8.15 -14.63
C LEU A 248 -9.21 -7.31 -13.44
N LEU A 249 -8.40 -6.33 -13.00
CA LEU A 249 -8.83 -5.35 -11.99
C LEU A 249 -9.83 -4.34 -12.57
N CYS A 250 -9.64 -3.92 -13.82
CA CYS A 250 -10.58 -3.05 -14.52
C CYS A 250 -11.95 -3.72 -14.69
N GLN A 251 -11.97 -5.02 -15.00
CA GLN A 251 -13.19 -5.80 -15.08
C GLN A 251 -13.92 -5.84 -13.73
N VAL A 252 -13.21 -6.17 -12.65
CA VAL A 252 -13.81 -6.18 -11.30
C VAL A 252 -14.34 -4.79 -10.93
N PHE A 253 -13.64 -3.72 -11.32
CA PHE A 253 -14.10 -2.36 -11.09
C PHE A 253 -15.36 -2.03 -11.90
N ALA A 254 -15.42 -2.43 -13.17
CA ALA A 254 -16.58 -2.26 -14.03
C ALA A 254 -17.82 -2.98 -13.46
N GLU A 255 -17.65 -4.20 -12.96
CA GLU A 255 -18.72 -4.96 -12.33
C GLU A 255 -19.23 -4.32 -11.03
N LEU A 256 -18.33 -3.71 -10.25
CA LEU A 256 -18.68 -3.04 -9.00
C LEU A 256 -19.26 -1.63 -9.19
N TYR A 257 -18.90 -0.97 -10.30
CA TYR A 257 -19.33 0.39 -10.61
C TYR A 257 -19.73 0.51 -12.09
N PRO A 258 -20.86 -0.09 -12.50
CA PRO A 258 -21.36 0.01 -13.86
C PRO A 258 -21.55 1.48 -14.28
N GLY A 259 -21.18 1.81 -15.52
CA GLY A 259 -21.17 3.18 -16.06
C GLY A 259 -20.01 4.04 -15.58
N ARG A 260 -19.04 3.47 -14.84
CA ARG A 260 -17.82 4.15 -14.35
C ARG A 260 -16.56 3.35 -14.64
N GLU A 261 -16.59 2.47 -15.63
CA GLU A 261 -15.53 1.51 -15.96
C GLU A 261 -14.18 2.22 -16.19
N ASN A 262 -14.22 3.35 -16.90
CA ASN A 262 -13.04 4.15 -17.22
C ASN A 262 -12.53 4.99 -16.05
N CYS A 263 -13.29 5.14 -14.96
CA CYS A 263 -12.89 6.00 -13.85
C CYS A 263 -11.65 5.47 -13.11
N LEU A 264 -11.41 4.15 -13.12
CA LEU A 264 -10.21 3.59 -12.51
C LEU A 264 -8.94 4.05 -13.25
N LEU A 265 -8.96 3.97 -14.58
CA LEU A 265 -7.86 4.40 -15.45
C LEU A 265 -7.76 5.94 -15.53
N ALA A 266 -8.88 6.66 -15.56
CA ALA A 266 -8.86 8.12 -15.51
C ALA A 266 -8.30 8.65 -14.18
N LEU A 267 -8.56 7.96 -13.06
CA LEU A 267 -7.92 8.28 -11.79
C LEU A 267 -6.43 7.98 -11.82
N TRP A 268 -6.01 6.90 -12.50
CA TRP A 268 -4.62 6.49 -12.63
C TRP A 268 -3.74 7.58 -13.25
N GLU A 269 -4.20 8.25 -14.31
CA GLU A 269 -3.47 9.36 -14.94
C GLU A 269 -3.11 10.48 -13.94
N ASN A 270 -3.96 10.72 -12.94
CA ASN A 270 -3.70 11.71 -11.90
C ASN A 270 -2.64 11.26 -10.88
N TYR A 271 -2.41 9.96 -10.74
CA TYR A 271 -1.41 9.39 -9.82
C TYR A 271 -0.08 9.09 -10.51
N CYS A 272 -0.08 8.93 -11.84
CA CYS A 272 1.13 8.69 -12.63
C CYS A 272 2.28 9.64 -12.29
N PRO A 273 2.11 10.98 -12.22
CA PRO A 273 3.22 11.88 -11.90
C PRO A 273 3.84 11.60 -10.53
N SER A 274 3.04 11.31 -9.52
CA SER A 274 3.53 11.01 -8.17
C SER A 274 4.25 9.67 -8.10
N ILE A 275 3.74 8.66 -8.82
CA ILE A 275 4.37 7.34 -8.88
C ILE A 275 5.71 7.42 -9.62
N ILE A 276 5.75 8.14 -10.75
CA ILE A 276 7.00 8.41 -11.48
C ILE A 276 8.00 9.11 -10.58
N SER A 277 7.59 10.15 -9.84
CA SER A 277 8.47 10.86 -8.90
C SER A 277 9.00 9.95 -7.79
N LEU A 278 8.16 9.06 -7.24
CA LEU A 278 8.59 8.09 -6.23
C LEU A 278 9.59 7.09 -6.81
N VAL A 279 9.33 6.60 -8.03
CA VAL A 279 10.26 5.71 -8.74
C VAL A 279 11.57 6.44 -9.02
N GLU A 280 11.55 7.70 -9.47
CA GLU A 280 12.76 8.53 -9.65
C GLU A 280 13.57 8.69 -8.36
N GLU A 281 12.90 8.85 -7.21
CA GLU A 281 13.54 8.99 -5.89
C GLU A 281 14.12 7.67 -5.36
N GLU A 282 13.44 6.55 -5.60
CA GLU A 282 13.82 5.23 -5.05
C GLU A 282 14.70 4.39 -5.98
N THR A 283 14.78 4.73 -7.28
CA THR A 283 15.57 3.98 -8.26
C THR A 283 17.07 4.14 -8.00
N ALA A 284 17.75 3.02 -7.79
CA ALA A 284 19.20 3.01 -7.65
C ALA A 284 19.88 3.44 -8.96
N LYS A 285 20.98 4.22 -8.88
CA LYS A 285 21.69 4.78 -10.05
C LYS A 285 22.21 3.73 -11.05
N ASN A 286 22.26 2.47 -10.64
CA ASN A 286 22.72 1.34 -11.44
C ASN A 286 21.57 0.51 -12.05
N ASP A 287 20.30 0.84 -11.75
CA ASP A 287 19.16 0.22 -12.41
C ASP A 287 18.93 0.89 -13.77
N SER A 288 19.72 0.46 -14.76
CA SER A 288 19.69 1.01 -16.12
C SER A 288 18.33 0.87 -16.78
N VAL A 289 17.56 -0.16 -16.40
CA VAL A 289 16.30 -0.50 -17.03
C VAL A 289 15.20 0.44 -16.54
N THR A 290 15.10 0.68 -15.23
CA THR A 290 14.16 1.66 -14.69
C THR A 290 14.51 3.08 -15.15
N LEU A 291 15.80 3.42 -15.27
CA LEU A 291 16.25 4.70 -15.82
C LEU A 291 15.88 4.89 -17.31
N GLU A 292 15.95 3.84 -18.13
CA GLU A 292 15.51 3.88 -19.53
C GLU A 292 13.99 4.09 -19.65
N LEU A 293 13.20 3.45 -18.79
CA LEU A 293 11.75 3.65 -18.74
C LEU A 293 11.38 5.07 -18.32
N LEU A 294 12.02 5.60 -17.28
CA LEU A 294 11.83 6.98 -16.84
C LEU A 294 12.17 7.98 -17.96
N SER A 295 13.26 7.72 -18.70
CA SER A 295 13.64 8.49 -19.89
C SER A 295 12.57 8.43 -21.00
N ALA A 296 12.03 7.24 -21.29
CA ALA A 296 10.97 7.08 -22.28
C ALA A 296 9.68 7.82 -21.88
N VAL A 297 9.27 7.72 -20.62
CA VAL A 297 8.10 8.42 -20.08
C VAL A 297 8.28 9.94 -20.13
N ASN A 298 9.48 10.44 -19.82
CA ASN A 298 9.79 11.87 -19.88
C ASN A 298 9.87 12.40 -21.32
N LYS A 299 10.30 11.59 -22.30
CA LYS A 299 10.23 11.94 -23.73
C LYS A 299 8.79 12.09 -24.22
N VAL A 300 7.91 11.13 -23.89
CA VAL A 300 6.49 11.18 -24.26
C VAL A 300 5.79 12.42 -23.67
N LYS A 301 6.19 12.86 -22.46
CA LYS A 301 5.66 14.09 -21.84
C LYS A 301 6.22 15.38 -22.44
N GLY A 302 7.41 15.35 -23.04
CA GLY A 302 8.04 16.52 -23.66
C GLY A 302 7.52 16.82 -25.07
N ASP A 303 6.94 15.82 -25.73
CA ASP A 303 6.40 15.90 -27.10
C ASP A 303 4.89 16.24 -27.16
N ALA A 304 4.23 16.41 -26.00
CA ALA A 304 2.80 16.75 -25.86
C ALA A 304 2.59 18.20 -25.39
#